data_AF-A0AAD7JA57-F1
#
_entry.id   AF-A0AAD7JA57-F1
#
_cell.length_a   1.000
_cell.length_b   1.000
_cell.length_c   1.000
_cell.angle_alpha   90.00
_cell.angle_beta   90.00
_cell.angle_gamma   90.00
#
_symmetry.space_group_name_H-M   'P 1'
#
loop_
_entity.id
_entity.type
_entity.pdbx_description
1 polymer ?
#
loop_
_entity_poly.entity_id
_entity_poly.type
_entity_poly.pdbx_seq_one_letter_code
_entity_poly.pdbx_strand_id
1 'polypeptide(L)'
;YLFLCPIKDLKIGSSSFRWPDCPVYWSLAPAGDACLSTEEARRLGFPSLELRIHTWARSWDASVYSSLSQFHQAKGFIPDSQDVARHLGAPLFQL
;
A
#
# COMPACT_ATOMS: atom_id res chain seq x y z
N TYR A 1 3.44 11.37 16.80
CA TYR A 1 3.47 10.04 16.19
C TYR A 1 3.56 10.18 14.67
N LEU A 2 4.32 9.32 14.00
CA LEU A 2 4.41 9.28 12.54
C LEU A 2 3.41 8.26 12.00
N PHE A 3 2.61 8.65 11.02
CA PHE A 3 1.64 7.77 10.35
C PHE A 3 1.92 7.70 8.86
N LEU A 4 1.55 6.55 8.28
CA LEU A 4 1.40 6.38 6.84
C LEU A 4 -0.04 6.73 6.47
N CYS A 5 -0.22 7.39 5.33
CA CYS A 5 -1.53 7.71 4.81
C CYS A 5 -2.37 6.42 4.67
N PRO A 6 -3.62 6.40 5.17
CA PRO A 6 -4.46 5.23 5.11
C PRO A 6 -4.65 4.71 3.68
N ILE A 7 -4.71 3.39 3.52
CA ILE A 7 -4.94 2.72 2.22
C ILE A 7 -6.24 3.20 1.55
N LYS A 8 -7.26 3.57 2.34
CA LYS A 8 -8.54 4.13 1.84
C LYS A 8 -8.38 5.43 1.04
N ASP A 9 -7.27 6.14 1.24
CA ASP A 9 -6.98 7.40 0.56
C ASP A 9 -6.08 7.18 -0.67
N LEU A 10 -5.73 5.92 -0.98
CA LEU A 10 -5.08 5.55 -2.24
C LEU A 10 -6.04 5.76 -3.40
N LYS A 11 -5.54 6.40 -4.46
CA LYS A 11 -6.27 6.47 -5.72
C LYS A 11 -6.09 5.15 -6.45
N ILE A 12 -7.17 4.38 -6.53
CA ILE A 12 -7.21 3.10 -7.23
C ILE A 12 -7.76 3.34 -8.63
N GLY A 13 -7.00 2.97 -9.65
CA GLY A 13 -7.42 2.85 -11.04
C GLY A 13 -7.64 1.39 -11.44
N SER A 14 -8.11 1.15 -12.67
CA SER A 14 -8.48 -0.18 -13.15
C SER A 14 -7.37 -1.24 -13.12
N SER A 15 -6.10 -0.82 -13.10
CA SER A 15 -4.94 -1.73 -13.06
C SER A 15 -3.75 -1.17 -12.27
N SER A 16 -3.96 -0.09 -11.50
CA SER A 16 -2.89 0.54 -10.74
C SER A 16 -3.44 1.25 -9.51
N PHE A 17 -2.59 1.44 -8.50
CA PHE A 17 -2.88 2.34 -7.39
C PHE A 17 -1.78 3.39 -7.32
N ARG A 18 -2.15 4.61 -6.96
CA ARG A 18 -1.22 5.71 -6.76
C ARG A 18 -1.29 6.18 -5.32
N TRP A 19 -0.12 6.22 -4.68
CA TRP A 19 0.04 6.87 -3.37
C TRP A 19 -0.24 8.37 -3.48
N PRO A 20 -0.83 8.99 -2.45
CA PRO A 20 -0.90 10.45 -2.38
C PRO A 20 0.51 11.04 -2.41
N ASP A 21 0.61 12.28 -2.88
CA ASP A 21 1.90 12.95 -3.07
C ASP A 21 2.68 13.10 -1.74
N CYS A 22 1.98 13.11 -0.60
CA CYS A 22 2.57 13.01 0.73
C CYS A 22 2.01 11.77 1.46
N PRO A 23 2.69 10.61 1.41
CA PRO A 23 2.20 9.36 1.98
C PRO A 23 2.50 9.21 3.48
N VAL A 24 3.16 10.19 4.11
CA VAL A 24 3.47 10.21 5.53
C VAL A 24 3.05 11.53 6.16
N TYR A 25 2.60 11.49 7.41
CA TYR A 25 2.25 12.70 8.14
C TYR A 25 2.48 12.53 9.64
N TRP A 26 2.65 13.67 10.31
CA TRP A 26 2.75 13.72 11.75
C TRP A 26 1.35 13.94 12.35
N SER A 27 1.07 13.27 13.47
CA SER A 27 -0.11 13.54 14.28
C SER A 27 0.25 13.50 15.77
N LEU A 28 -0.37 14.39 16.55
CA LEU A 28 -0.31 14.33 18.00
C LEU A 28 -1.34 13.35 18.58
N ALA A 29 -2.40 13.05 17.83
CA ALA A 29 -3.41 12.08 18.23
C ALA A 29 -2.83 10.66 18.09
N PRO A 30 -2.90 9.82 19.12
CA PRO A 30 -2.43 8.43 19.04
C PRO A 30 -3.15 7.59 17.99
N ALA A 31 -4.35 8.00 17.56
CA ALA A 31 -5.13 7.34 16.51
C ALA A 31 -4.74 7.80 15.09
N GLY A 32 -4.00 8.90 14.94
CA GLY A 32 -3.58 9.43 13.63
C GLY A 32 -4.69 10.08 12.82
N ASP A 33 -5.83 10.40 13.43
CA ASP A 33 -6.98 11.05 12.80
C ASP A 33 -6.79 12.56 12.56
N ALA A 34 -5.93 13.21 13.36
CA ALA A 34 -5.61 14.63 13.22
C ALA A 34 -4.23 14.86 12.59
N CYS A 35 -4.18 15.05 11.27
CA CYS A 35 -2.95 15.33 10.54
C CYS A 35 -2.42 16.75 10.83
N LEU A 36 -1.14 16.88 11.17
CA LEU A 36 -0.45 18.16 11.25
C LEU A 36 -0.07 18.65 9.86
N SER A 37 -0.26 19.94 9.62
CA SER A 37 0.34 20.59 8.45
C SER A 37 1.87 20.58 8.53
N THR A 38 2.53 20.72 7.37
CA THR A 38 3.99 20.77 7.29
C THR A 38 4.58 21.89 8.15
N GLU A 39 3.91 23.05 8.21
CA GLU A 39 4.38 24.19 8.99
C GLU A 39 4.20 23.98 10.50
N GLU A 40 3.09 23.38 10.94
CA GLU A 40 2.90 23.01 12.34
C GLU A 40 3.93 21.98 12.78
N ALA A 41 4.15 20.95 11.95
CA ALA A 41 5.14 19.92 12.23
C ALA A 41 6.55 20.54 12.38
N ARG A 42 6.92 21.45 11.48
CA ARG A 42 8.20 22.18 11.54
C ARG A 42 8.34 23.03 12.79
N ARG A 43 7.30 23.77 13.19
CA ARG A 43 7.30 24.59 14.41
C ARG A 43 7.46 23.78 15.69
N LEU A 44 6.91 22.57 15.69
CA LEU A 44 7.04 21.61 16.79
C LEU A 44 8.38 20.84 16.77
N GLY A 45 9.25 21.12 15.79
CA GLY A 45 10.57 20.49 15.67
C GLY A 45 10.54 19.08 15.06
N PHE A 46 9.42 18.66 14.45
CA PHE A 46 9.38 17.39 13.75
C PHE A 46 10.14 17.47 12.41
N PRO A 47 10.88 16.42 12.04
CA PRO A 47 11.61 16.41 10.78
C PRO A 47 10.65 16.31 9.59
N SER A 48 11.05 16.93 8.48
CA SER A 48 10.43 16.65 7.18
C SER A 48 10.86 15.27 6.72
N LEU A 49 9.91 14.46 6.28
CA LEU A 49 10.15 13.09 5.86
C LEU A 49 9.70 12.91 4.41
N GLU A 50 10.55 12.27 3.62
CA GLU A 50 10.23 11.83 2.27
C GLU A 50 10.18 10.30 2.28
N LEU A 51 9.01 9.73 2.01
CA LEU A 51 8.87 8.27 1.92
C LEU A 51 9.30 7.81 0.53
N ARG A 52 10.30 6.93 0.48
CA ARG A 52 10.67 6.21 -0.75
C ARG A 52 10.07 4.81 -0.72
N ILE A 53 9.04 4.60 -1.53
CA ILE A 53 8.42 3.28 -1.69
C ILE A 53 9.11 2.55 -2.83
N HIS A 54 9.85 1.49 -2.49
CA HIS A 54 10.45 0.59 -3.46
C HIS A 54 9.49 -0.56 -3.75
N THR A 55 8.83 -0.50 -4.90
CA THR A 55 8.03 -1.62 -5.40
C THR A 55 8.95 -2.59 -6.14
N TRP A 56 9.09 -3.82 -5.66
CA TRP A 56 9.91 -4.88 -6.28
C TRP A 56 9.33 -5.42 -7.60
N ALA A 57 8.32 -4.74 -8.14
CA ALA A 57 7.09 -5.32 -8.68
C ALA A 57 6.15 -4.21 -9.19
N ARG A 58 6.68 -3.14 -9.80
CA ARG A 58 5.85 -2.02 -10.28
C ARG A 58 4.88 -2.47 -11.38
N SER A 59 5.32 -3.41 -12.20
CA SER A 59 4.51 -4.08 -13.20
C SER A 59 5.05 -5.48 -13.41
N TRP A 60 4.14 -6.41 -13.64
CA TRP A 60 4.46 -7.73 -14.17
C TRP A 60 3.97 -7.77 -15.61
N ASP A 61 4.79 -8.28 -16.51
CA ASP A 61 4.31 -8.57 -17.85
C ASP A 61 3.32 -9.76 -17.81
N ALA A 62 2.61 -9.95 -18.92
CA ALA A 62 1.62 -11.02 -19.01
C ALA A 62 2.23 -12.44 -18.82
N SER A 63 3.52 -12.61 -19.11
CA SER A 63 4.21 -13.89 -18.96
C SER A 63 4.44 -14.24 -17.48
N VAL A 64 4.74 -13.24 -16.65
CA VAL A 64 4.85 -13.41 -15.19
C VAL A 64 3.50 -13.77 -14.59
N TYR A 65 2.41 -13.09 -14.98
CA TYR A 65 1.05 -13.46 -14.53
C TYR A 65 0.69 -14.89 -14.92
N SER A 66 1.00 -15.28 -16.16
CA SER A 66 0.74 -16.64 -16.65
C SER A 66 1.53 -17.69 -15.84
N SER A 67 2.80 -17.40 -15.54
CA SER A 67 3.67 -18.29 -14.76
C SER A 67 3.18 -18.43 -13.31
N LEU A 68 2.74 -17.33 -12.69
CA LEU A 68 2.16 -17.36 -11.34
C LEU A 68 0.83 -18.10 -11.31
N SER A 69 -0.01 -17.94 -12.31
CA SER A 69 -1.27 -18.67 -12.45
C SER A 69 -1.03 -20.19 -12.51
N GLN A 70 -0.07 -20.64 -13.33
CA GLN A 70 0.33 -22.05 -13.39
C GLN A 70 0.90 -22.55 -12.06
N PHE A 71 1.72 -21.75 -11.37
CA PHE A 71 2.25 -22.09 -10.06
C PHE A 71 1.14 -22.24 -9.01
N HIS A 72 0.19 -21.33 -8.97
CA HIS A 72 -0.97 -21.40 -8.07
C HIS A 72 -1.79 -22.66 -8.33
N GLN A 73 -2.08 -22.98 -9.59
CA GLN A 73 -2.77 -24.23 -9.96
C GLN A 73 -2.01 -25.47 -9.51
N ALA A 74 -0.69 -25.52 -9.70
CA ALA A 74 0.14 -26.63 -9.25
C ALA A 74 0.15 -26.80 -7.71
N LYS A 75 -0.17 -25.73 -6.97
CA LYS A 75 -0.34 -25.74 -5.51
C LYS A 75 -1.80 -26.00 -5.07
N GLY A 76 -2.71 -26.21 -6.01
CA GLY A 76 -4.13 -26.46 -5.73
C GLY A 76 -4.95 -25.18 -5.50
N PHE A 77 -4.40 -24.01 -5.79
CA PHE A 77 -5.11 -22.74 -5.69
C PHE A 77 -5.78 -22.37 -7.01
N ILE A 78 -6.92 -21.67 -6.92
CA ILE A 78 -7.60 -21.07 -8.07
C ILE A 78 -6.95 -19.70 -8.36
N PRO A 79 -6.33 -19.48 -9.53
CA PRO A 79 -5.53 -18.27 -9.81
C PRO A 79 -6.27 -16.93 -9.64
N ASP A 80 -7.56 -16.91 -9.95
CA ASP A 80 -8.40 -15.70 -9.87
C ASP A 80 -9.16 -15.58 -8.54
N SER A 81 -8.85 -16.44 -7.57
CA SER A 81 -9.43 -16.41 -6.24
C SER A 81 -8.56 -15.63 -5.25
N GLN A 82 -9.16 -15.28 -4.12
CA GLN A 82 -8.45 -14.70 -2.99
C GLN A 82 -7.75 -15.74 -2.10
N ASP A 83 -7.74 -17.03 -2.47
CA ASP A 83 -7.30 -18.11 -1.59
C ASP A 83 -5.81 -18.07 -1.29
N VAL A 84 -4.99 -17.68 -2.28
CA VAL A 84 -3.55 -17.46 -2.07
C VAL A 84 -3.32 -16.36 -1.04
N ALA A 85 -4.02 -15.23 -1.17
CA ALA A 85 -3.89 -14.12 -0.23
C ALA A 85 -4.32 -14.52 1.19
N ARG A 86 -5.44 -15.25 1.33
CA ARG A 86 -5.90 -15.79 2.62
C ARG A 86 -4.89 -16.74 3.23
N HIS A 87 -4.34 -17.65 2.43
CA HIS A 87 -3.34 -18.63 2.88
C HIS A 87 -2.06 -17.95 3.40
N LEU A 88 -1.65 -16.86 2.76
CA LEU A 88 -0.48 -16.07 3.17
C LEU A 88 -0.76 -15.09 4.33
N GLY A 89 -2.01 -14.99 4.81
CA GLY A 89 -2.40 -13.98 5.79
C GLY A 89 -2.31 -12.55 5.23
N ALA A 90 -2.33 -12.40 3.91
CA ALA A 90 -2.26 -11.10 3.25
C ALA A 90 -3.61 -10.37 3.37
N PRO A 91 -3.58 -9.03 3.50
CA PRO A 91 -4.80 -8.23 3.50
C PRO A 91 -5.55 -8.40 2.17
N LEU A 92 -6.86 -8.59 2.28
CA LEU A 92 -7.76 -8.67 1.13
C LEU A 92 -8.23 -7.26 0.78
N PHE A 93 -7.81 -6.77 -0.38
CA PHE A 93 -8.28 -5.50 -0.90
C PHE A 93 -9.54 -5.74 -1.72
N GLN A 94 -10.64 -5.09 -1.35
CA GLN A 94 -11.77 -4.90 -2.26
C GLN A 94 -11.40 -3.72 -3.15
N LEU A 95 -11.13 -4.00 -4.43
CA LEU A 95 -10.94 -2.99 -5.47
C LEU A 95 -12.30 -2.49 -5.96
#